data_AF-A0A7G5DT91-F1
#
_entry.id   AF-A0A7G5DT91-F1
#
_cell.length_a   1.000
_cell.length_b   1.000
_cell.length_c   1.000
_cell.angle_alpha   90.00
_cell.angle_beta   90.00
_cell.angle_gamma   90.00
#
_symmetry.space_group_name_H-M   'P 1'
#
loop_
_entity.id
_entity.type
_entity.pdbx_description
1 polymer ?
#
loop_
_entity_poly.entity_id
_entity_poly.type
_entity_poly.pdbx_seq_one_letter_code
_entity_poly.pdbx_strand_id
1 'polypeptide(L)'
;MAKQPFQLDPVTAVGLLGQTVLMELYWEDEGERRWRCYHVIGLVLPVPGVFEDGYFLTMPFEGGHEHPLEVHFHLIQTARVIHGRGHTTAKVLERLQLPQLIQAQQPTEGERRHG
;
A
#
# COMPACT_ATOMS: atom_id res chain seq x y z
N MET A 1 1.69 -27.46 12.79
CA MET A 1 1.68 -27.66 11.33
C MET A 1 2.98 -27.10 10.79
N ALA A 2 3.72 -27.84 9.97
CA ALA A 2 4.94 -27.32 9.36
C ALA A 2 4.57 -26.16 8.41
N LYS A 3 5.02 -24.95 8.77
CA LYS A 3 4.90 -23.73 7.96
C LYS A 3 5.70 -23.96 6.69
N GLN A 4 5.04 -23.96 5.53
CA GLN A 4 5.79 -23.83 4.28
C GLN A 4 6.36 -22.42 4.26
N PRO A 5 7.68 -22.24 4.24
CA PRO A 5 8.26 -20.93 4.06
C PRO A 5 7.76 -20.40 2.72
N PHE A 6 7.29 -19.15 2.72
CA PHE A 6 7.07 -18.42 1.49
C PHE A 6 8.42 -18.36 0.76
N GLN A 7 8.57 -19.19 -0.27
CA GLN A 7 9.75 -19.14 -1.12
C GLN A 7 9.52 -18.01 -2.12
N LEU A 8 9.92 -16.81 -1.72
CA LEU A 8 10.03 -15.71 -2.65
C LEU A 8 11.21 -15.99 -3.57
N ASP A 9 10.92 -16.20 -4.86
CA ASP A 9 12.00 -16.38 -5.82
C ASP A 9 12.80 -15.06 -5.99
N PRO A 10 14.13 -15.12 -6.18
CA PRO A 10 14.97 -13.93 -6.31
C PRO A 10 14.54 -12.96 -7.42
N VAL A 11 13.97 -13.46 -8.52
CA VAL A 11 13.56 -12.63 -9.66
C VAL A 11 12.34 -11.79 -9.29
N THR A 12 11.36 -12.40 -8.64
CA THR A 12 10.19 -11.72 -8.08
C THR A 12 10.63 -10.72 -7.02
N ALA A 13 11.58 -11.06 -6.15
CA ALA A 13 12.10 -10.14 -5.13
C ALA A 13 12.74 -8.89 -5.75
N VAL A 14 13.55 -9.06 -6.80
CA VAL A 14 14.15 -7.93 -7.55
C VAL A 14 13.06 -7.04 -8.17
N GLY A 15 11.97 -7.63 -8.68
CA GLY A 15 10.84 -6.89 -9.23
C GLY A 15 10.09 -6.00 -8.23
N LEU A 16 10.27 -6.22 -6.93
CA LEU A 16 9.66 -5.38 -5.88
C LEU A 16 10.51 -4.18 -5.49
N LEU A 17 11.76 -4.07 -5.95
CA LEU A 17 12.62 -2.91 -5.67
C LEU A 17 11.99 -1.60 -6.17
N GLY A 18 11.98 -0.59 -5.31
CA GLY A 18 11.37 0.72 -5.58
C GLY A 18 9.84 0.72 -5.55
N GLN A 19 9.19 -0.41 -5.22
CA GLN A 19 7.74 -0.50 -5.12
C GLN A 19 7.28 -0.31 -3.67
N THR A 20 6.07 0.22 -3.53
CA THR A 20 5.33 0.14 -2.26
C THR A 20 4.53 -1.15 -2.26
N VAL A 21 4.74 -1.98 -1.24
CA VAL A 21 4.17 -3.32 -1.13
C VAL A 21 3.42 -3.49 0.18
N LEU A 22 2.27 -4.14 0.11
CA LEU A 22 1.55 -4.66 1.27
C LEU A 22 2.11 -6.07 1.56
N MET A 23 2.71 -6.24 2.73
CA MET A 23 3.24 -7.51 3.20
C MET A 23 2.39 -8.07 4.34
N GLU A 24 2.07 -9.36 4.26
CA GLU A 24 1.60 -10.14 5.39
C GLU A 24 2.81 -10.79 6.06
N LEU A 25 3.04 -10.45 7.32
CA LEU A 25 4.14 -10.98 8.13
C LEU A 25 3.59 -11.93 9.19
N TYR A 26 4.32 -13.01 9.48
CA TYR A 26 4.01 -13.94 10.56
C TYR A 26 5.18 -14.02 11.54
N TRP A 27 4.90 -13.62 12.78
CA TRP A 27 5.85 -13.60 13.89
C TRP A 27 5.57 -14.80 14.78
N GLU A 28 6.45 -15.80 14.76
CA GLU A 28 6.25 -17.07 15.46
C GLU A 28 6.09 -16.88 16.98
N ASP A 29 6.85 -15.95 17.56
CA ASP A 29 6.81 -15.66 19.00
C ASP A 29 5.48 -15.05 19.47
N GLU A 30 4.79 -14.30 18.59
CA GLU A 30 3.51 -13.67 18.90
C GLU A 30 2.32 -14.53 18.44
N GLY A 31 2.55 -15.52 17.58
CA GLY A 31 1.49 -16.35 16.99
C GLY A 31 0.54 -15.57 16.06
N GLU A 32 0.86 -14.33 15.73
CA GLU A 32 -0.02 -13.40 15.02
C GLU A 32 0.45 -13.12 13.59
N ARG A 33 -0.53 -12.87 12.72
CA ARG A 33 -0.30 -12.35 11.37
C ARG A 33 -0.56 -10.86 11.35
N ARG A 34 0.38 -10.09 10.81
CA ARG A 34 0.31 -8.63 10.74
C ARG A 34 0.48 -8.16 9.31
N TRP A 35 -0.40 -7.27 8.88
CA TRP A 35 -0.30 -6.60 7.60
C TRP A 35 0.42 -5.26 7.78
N ARG A 36 1.41 -5.01 6.93
CA ARG A 36 2.23 -3.79 6.96
C ARG A 36 2.53 -3.31 5.54
N CYS A 37 2.51 -2.00 5.34
CA CYS A 37 2.89 -1.37 4.09
C CYS A 37 4.34 -0.88 4.17
N TYR A 38 5.15 -1.28 3.19
CA TYR A 38 6.55 -0.93 3.11
C TYR A 38 6.89 -0.40 1.73
N HIS A 39 7.78 0.58 1.66
CA HIS A 39 8.49 0.91 0.44
C HIS A 39 9.81 0.14 0.39
N VAL A 40 10.00 -0.71 -0.62
CA VAL A 40 11.20 -1.55 -0.73
C VAL A 40 12.33 -0.73 -1.37
N ILE A 41 13.43 -0.56 -0.65
CA ILE A 41 14.57 0.24 -1.09
C ILE A 41 15.82 -0.59 -1.37
N GLY A 42 15.85 -1.85 -0.91
CA GLY A 42 16.99 -2.73 -1.10
C GLY A 42 16.63 -4.19 -0.88
N LEU A 43 17.55 -5.05 -1.30
CA LEU A 43 17.40 -6.49 -1.30
C LEU A 43 18.75 -7.14 -0.99
N VAL A 44 18.76 -8.06 -0.04
CA VAL A 44 19.88 -8.95 0.23
C VAL A 44 19.45 -10.37 -0.12
N LEU A 45 20.17 -10.98 -1.06
CA LEU A 45 19.90 -12.34 -1.52
C LEU A 45 20.58 -13.35 -0.60
N PRO A 46 19.96 -14.52 -0.38
CA PRO A 46 20.61 -15.60 0.34
C PRO A 46 21.82 -16.11 -0.45
N VAL A 47 22.91 -16.40 0.27
CA VAL A 47 24.14 -17.01 -0.24
C VAL A 47 24.33 -18.35 0.47
N PRO A 48 24.09 -19.48 -0.21
CA PRO A 48 24.24 -20.80 0.38
C PRO A 48 25.63 -21.00 0.99
N GLY A 49 25.67 -21.47 2.24
CA GLY A 49 26.87 -21.68 3.04
C GLY A 49 27.44 -20.43 3.72
N VAL A 50 26.85 -19.25 3.52
CA VAL A 50 27.29 -17.98 4.13
C VAL A 50 26.16 -17.31 4.88
N PHE A 51 25.03 -17.08 4.21
CA PHE A 51 23.85 -16.43 4.78
C PHE A 51 22.61 -16.99 4.09
N GLU A 52 21.94 -17.93 4.75
CA GLU A 52 20.89 -18.76 4.13
C GLU A 52 19.54 -18.05 3.97
N ASP A 53 19.38 -16.87 4.58
CA ASP A 53 18.13 -16.12 4.55
C ASP A 53 18.26 -14.87 3.69
N GLY A 54 17.20 -14.52 2.97
CA GLY A 54 17.14 -13.27 2.23
C GLY A 54 16.30 -12.25 2.99
N TYR A 55 16.52 -10.96 2.74
CA TYR A 55 15.66 -9.92 3.32
C TYR A 55 15.55 -8.70 2.42
N PHE A 56 14.45 -7.97 2.62
CA PHE A 56 14.30 -6.63 2.07
C PHE A 56 14.81 -5.58 3.05
N LEU A 57 15.40 -4.52 2.50
CA LEU A 57 15.53 -3.24 3.18
C LEU A 57 14.30 -2.40 2.84
N THR A 58 13.58 -1.95 3.86
CA THR A 58 12.28 -1.32 3.70
C THR A 58 12.13 -0.04 4.51
N MET A 59 11.33 0.89 4.00
CA MET A 59 10.84 2.02 4.78
C MET A 59 9.36 1.83 5.12
N PRO A 60 8.96 1.85 6.40
CA PRO A 60 7.56 1.75 6.78
C PRO A 60 6.75 2.93 6.27
N PHE A 61 5.53 2.67 5.81
CA PHE A 61 4.64 3.72 5.31
C PHE A 61 4.14 4.68 6.40
N GLU A 62 4.06 4.21 7.65
CA GLU A 62 3.55 4.96 8.81
C GLU A 62 4.46 6.13 9.23
N GLY A 63 5.64 6.27 8.60
CA GLY A 63 6.63 7.30 8.92
C GLY A 63 7.36 7.03 10.24
N GLY A 64 8.17 7.98 10.69
CA GLY A 64 8.84 7.92 12.00
C GLY A 64 10.10 7.05 12.09
N HIS A 65 10.51 6.42 10.98
CA HIS A 65 11.76 5.66 10.90
C HIS A 65 12.83 6.47 10.15
N GLU A 66 13.94 6.76 10.83
CA GLU A 66 15.10 7.43 10.21
C GLU A 66 15.94 6.48 9.36
N HIS A 67 15.85 5.17 9.63
CA HIS A 67 16.63 4.13 8.99
C HIS A 67 15.75 3.01 8.42
N PRO A 68 16.25 2.29 7.40
CA PRO A 68 15.53 1.16 6.83
C PRO A 68 15.41 0.01 7.84
N LEU A 69 14.31 -0.73 7.73
CA LEU A 69 14.07 -1.96 8.47
C LEU A 69 14.34 -3.17 7.58
N GLU A 70 14.93 -4.20 8.19
CA GLU A 70 15.12 -5.51 7.57
C GLU A 70 13.83 -6.33 7.71
N VAL A 71 13.31 -6.79 6.58
CA VAL A 71 12.16 -7.71 6.54
C VAL A 71 12.61 -9.01 5.89
N HIS A 72 12.84 -10.01 6.75
CA HIS A 72 13.32 -11.32 6.37
C HIS A 72 12.27 -12.14 5.61
N PHE A 73 12.72 -12.88 4.59
CA PHE A 73 11.83 -13.64 3.70
C PHE A 73 11.04 -14.72 4.45
N HIS A 74 11.63 -15.37 5.46
CA HIS A 74 10.95 -16.38 6.26
C HIS A 74 9.78 -15.83 7.12
N LEU A 75 9.71 -14.52 7.32
CA LEU A 75 8.61 -13.84 8.02
C LEU A 75 7.47 -13.49 7.06
N ILE A 76 7.77 -13.28 5.78
CA ILE A 76 6.80 -12.88 4.77
C ILE A 76 5.93 -14.09 4.41
N GLN A 77 4.62 -13.91 4.40
CA GLN A 77 3.66 -14.91 3.92
C GLN A 77 3.16 -14.54 2.53
N THR A 78 2.92 -13.24 2.31
CA THR A 78 2.52 -12.70 1.02
C THR A 78 3.07 -11.29 0.84
N ALA A 79 3.36 -10.90 -0.40
CA ALA A 79 3.74 -9.54 -0.78
C ALA A 79 2.99 -9.11 -2.04
N ARG A 80 2.38 -7.93 -2.03
CA ARG A 80 1.59 -7.40 -3.17
C ARG A 80 1.92 -5.94 -3.41
N VAL A 81 2.24 -5.59 -4.65
CA VAL A 81 2.48 -4.18 -5.05
C VAL A 81 1.18 -3.39 -4.90
N ILE A 82 1.27 -2.28 -4.17
CA ILE A 82 0.23 -1.28 -4.09
C ILE A 82 0.50 -0.27 -5.20
N HIS A 83 -0.26 -0.36 -6.27
CA HIS A 83 -0.27 0.66 -7.29
C HIS A 83 -0.95 1.90 -6.70
N GLY A 84 -0.23 3.03 -6.66
CA GLY A 84 -0.87 4.32 -6.37
C GLY A 84 -2.04 4.48 -7.33
N ARG A 85 -3.20 4.95 -6.84
CA ARG A 85 -4.34 5.30 -7.70
C ARG A 85 -3.87 6.33 -8.73
N GLY A 86 -3.45 5.88 -9.89
CA GLY A 86 -3.30 6.75 -11.05
C GLY A 86 -4.69 7.18 -11.47
N HIS A 87 -5.15 8.35 -11.02
CA HIS A 87 -6.26 9.13 -11.59
C HIS A 87 -7.59 8.41 -11.93
N THR A 88 -7.83 7.17 -11.52
CA THR A 88 -9.12 6.48 -11.75
C THR A 88 -10.22 6.97 -10.81
N THR A 89 -9.90 7.86 -9.87
CA THR A 89 -10.87 8.64 -9.10
C THR A 89 -11.80 9.47 -10.01
N ALA A 90 -11.42 9.74 -11.27
CA ALA A 90 -12.33 10.37 -12.23
C ALA A 90 -13.50 9.46 -12.67
N LYS A 91 -13.31 8.14 -12.80
CA LYS A 91 -14.36 7.25 -13.32
C LYS A 91 -15.35 6.74 -12.27
N VAL A 92 -14.98 6.75 -10.99
CA VAL A 92 -15.93 6.37 -9.92
C VAL A 92 -16.84 7.55 -9.57
N LEU A 93 -16.31 8.78 -9.59
CA LEU A 93 -17.13 10.00 -9.40
C LEU A 93 -18.05 10.27 -10.59
N GLU A 94 -17.68 9.93 -11.84
CA GLU A 94 -18.60 10.02 -13.00
C GLU A 94 -19.81 9.08 -12.91
N ARG A 95 -19.71 7.98 -12.15
CA ARG A 95 -20.80 7.00 -11.99
C ARG A 95 -21.73 7.31 -10.82
N LEU A 96 -21.33 8.20 -9.93
CA LEU A 96 -22.23 8.77 -8.94
C LEU A 96 -22.98 9.90 -9.64
N GLN A 97 -24.16 9.59 -10.20
CA GLN A 97 -25.09 10.63 -10.58
C GLN A 97 -25.34 11.50 -9.34
N LEU A 98 -24.78 12.70 -9.35
CA LEU A 98 -25.02 13.72 -8.35
C LEU A 98 -26.54 13.92 -8.29
N PRO A 99 -27.23 13.62 -7.19
CA PRO A 99 -28.61 14.06 -7.03
C PRO A 99 -28.55 15.59 -7.11
N GLN A 100 -29.29 16.18 -8.03
CA GLN A 100 -29.45 17.63 -8.12
C GLN A 100 -30.05 18.11 -6.80
N LEU A 101 -29.21 18.49 -5.84
CA LEU A 101 -29.65 19.13 -4.63
C LEU A 101 -29.25 20.59 -4.68
N ILE A 102 -30.28 21.41 -4.48
CA ILE A 102 -30.28 22.85 -4.24
C ILE A 102 -30.38 23.67 -5.53
N GLN A 103 -31.62 23.79 -6.03
CA GLN A 103 -32.05 25.01 -6.69
C GLN A 103 -31.80 26.17 -5.72
N ALA A 104 -30.68 26.86 -5.89
CA ALA A 104 -30.44 28.14 -5.26
C ALA A 104 -31.52 29.11 -5.73
N GLN A 105 -32.15 29.77 -4.77
CA GLN A 105 -33.20 30.76 -4.95
C GLN A 105 -32.79 31.83 -5.97
N GLN A 106 -33.61 32.08 -6.98
CA GLN A 106 -33.51 33.35 -7.73
C GLN A 106 -34.02 34.48 -6.83
N PRO A 107 -33.25 35.56 -6.64
CA PRO A 107 -33.79 36.78 -6.09
C PRO A 107 -34.65 37.44 -7.17
N THR A 108 -35.95 37.59 -6.93
CA THR A 108 -36.80 38.43 -7.78
C THR A 108 -36.41 39.88 -7.54
N GLU A 109 -35.66 40.40 -8.52
CA GLU A 109 -35.30 41.80 -8.69
C GLU A 109 -36.54 42.67 -8.88
N GLY A 110 -36.44 43.92 -8.40
CA GLY A 110 -37.57 44.73 -7.97
C GLY A 110 -38.48 45.25 -9.08
N GLU A 111 -39.72 45.53 -8.67
CA GLU A 111 -40.59 46.42 -9.41
C GLU A 111 -41.34 47.34 -8.44
N ARG A 112 -40.74 48.52 -8.20
CA ARG A 112 -41.43 49.68 -7.63
C ARG A 112 -42.26 50.29 -8.75
N ARG A 113 -43.59 50.31 -8.63
CA ARG A 113 -44.44 51.20 -9.42
C ARG A 113 -45.16 52.18 -8.50
N HIS A 114 -44.80 53.44 -8.65
CA HIS A 114 -45.68 54.57 -8.36
C HIS A 114 -46.72 54.68 -9.48
N GLY A 115 -47.96 54.96 -9.10
CA GLY A 115 -49.11 55.17 -9.97
C GLY A 115 -50.39 55.04 -9.17
#